data_AF-A0A520T7T6-F1
#
_entry.id   AF-A0A520T7T6-F1
#
_cell.length_a   1.000
_cell.length_b   1.000
_cell.length_c   1.000
_cell.angle_alpha   90.00
_cell.angle_beta   90.00
_cell.angle_gamma   90.00
#
_symmetry.space_group_name_H-M   'P 1'
#
loop_
_entity.id
_entity.type
_entity.pdbx_description
1 polymer ?
#
loop_
_entity_poly.entity_id
_entity_poly.type
_entity_poly.pdbx_seq_one_letter_code
_entity_poly.pdbx_strand_id
1 'polypeptide(L)'
;MSSSVEGFTAAGWSQLAAQAAKTMHTDAGGIDLPAIAPSGAAWAAFKQSPELRAAYTAQLNTTIKNIQQFVGQHASTGAQRQKAIGNLNHFLQTRVNCNADKLSPLVVNESRRNLNLFAQQLNNPNIPADKKLSCALALAEGLGVCNEGETLNILENTRDLCSQQTGLVGVLTRAKNNLVEQHLQQLVRHEDKPRLNEKLALQLEIHHIQALKNHVAGQWGLEVVEDRYVTQAYQNQAGPMAEELLRQTITPAVLANTVAEQIAQTFCNHTHSKLSTGIPTEQLKTEPLRRAIQAEFGSEIELENCLEFNADYTQVKLKPLAEISLHVIEKCQDLGLINPHANPVGVLKQSTPDLQACIKQVGFLRGAPANNPAHSPMLCNFWAGYTKTVVSDSEKKRHQRENSPADVVRILRKLDIQT
;
A
#
# COMPACT_ATOMS: atom_id res chain seq x y z
N MET A 1 -7.17 -5.47 -37.86
CA MET A 1 -6.67 -4.08 -37.76
C MET A 1 -6.34 -3.84 -36.30
N SER A 2 -5.06 -3.70 -35.97
CA SER A 2 -4.59 -3.50 -34.60
C SER A 2 -4.89 -2.07 -34.17
N SER A 3 -6.01 -1.86 -33.47
CA SER A 3 -6.22 -0.65 -32.68
C SER A 3 -5.31 -0.77 -31.45
N SER A 4 -4.06 -0.33 -31.55
CA SER A 4 -3.20 -0.23 -30.38
C SER A 4 -3.85 0.79 -29.44
N VAL A 5 -4.47 0.29 -28.37
CA VAL A 5 -4.89 1.10 -27.24
C VAL A 5 -3.64 1.83 -26.75
N GLU A 6 -3.67 3.16 -26.74
CA GLU A 6 -2.57 3.93 -26.16
C GLU A 6 -2.51 3.60 -24.66
N GLY A 7 -1.52 2.80 -24.30
CA GLY A 7 -1.28 2.36 -22.93
C GLY A 7 -0.28 3.25 -22.21
N PHE A 8 -0.15 3.01 -20.91
CA PHE A 8 0.94 3.60 -20.13
C PHE A 8 2.31 3.09 -20.60
N THR A 9 3.33 3.94 -20.47
CA THR A 9 4.71 3.51 -20.65
C THR A 9 5.28 2.97 -19.33
N ALA A 10 5.90 1.79 -19.36
CA ALA A 10 6.60 1.25 -18.19
C ALA A 10 7.71 2.18 -17.68
N ALA A 11 8.34 2.92 -18.61
CA ALA A 11 9.33 3.95 -18.29
C ALA A 11 8.73 5.11 -17.48
N GLY A 12 7.52 5.58 -17.84
CA GLY A 12 6.81 6.63 -17.12
C GLY A 12 6.52 6.23 -15.66
N TRP A 13 6.01 5.00 -15.45
CA TRP A 13 5.78 4.51 -14.08
C TRP A 13 7.07 4.33 -13.28
N SER A 14 8.12 3.83 -13.90
CA SER A 14 9.44 3.67 -13.26
C SER A 14 10.03 5.02 -12.86
N GLN A 15 9.86 6.05 -13.70
CA GLN A 15 10.32 7.41 -13.42
C GLN A 15 9.56 8.04 -12.24
N LEU A 16 8.23 7.88 -12.19
CA LEU A 16 7.44 8.36 -11.05
C LEU A 16 7.81 7.63 -9.75
N ALA A 17 8.00 6.31 -9.80
CA ALA A 17 8.44 5.53 -8.64
C ALA A 17 9.81 6.02 -8.11
N ALA A 18 10.76 6.31 -9.00
CA ALA A 18 12.08 6.85 -8.64
C ALA A 18 12.01 8.27 -8.05
N GLN A 19 11.07 9.11 -8.51
CA GLN A 19 10.84 10.44 -7.93
C GLN A 19 10.24 10.34 -6.52
N ALA A 20 9.31 9.41 -6.30
CA ALA A 20 8.70 9.19 -5.00
C ALA A 20 9.66 8.60 -3.94
N ALA A 21 10.64 7.79 -4.35
CA ALA A 21 11.64 7.24 -3.43
C ALA A 21 12.56 8.32 -2.83
N LYS A 22 12.73 9.46 -3.50
CA LYS A 22 13.61 10.57 -3.04
C LYS A 22 13.00 11.40 -1.91
N THR A 23 11.69 11.37 -1.69
CA THR A 23 11.00 12.16 -0.67
C THR A 23 10.81 11.45 0.68
N MET A 24 11.21 10.18 0.80
CA MET A 24 11.10 9.42 2.06
C MET A 24 12.27 9.72 3.02
N HIS A 25 12.31 10.92 3.61
CA HIS A 25 13.08 11.15 4.83
C HIS A 25 12.25 10.74 6.04
N THR A 26 12.56 9.58 6.63
CA THR A 26 11.97 9.15 7.90
C THR A 26 12.97 9.38 9.03
N ASP A 27 12.89 10.54 9.68
CA ASP A 27 13.50 10.74 11.01
C ASP A 27 12.61 10.02 12.04
N ALA A 28 12.80 8.70 12.17
CA ALA A 28 12.06 7.89 13.13
C ALA A 28 12.80 7.86 14.48
N GLY A 29 12.53 8.86 15.33
CA GLY A 29 13.04 8.94 16.71
C GLY A 29 12.26 8.05 17.67
N GLY A 30 12.42 6.73 17.56
CA GLY A 30 11.88 5.76 18.53
C GLY A 30 12.94 4.79 19.03
N ILE A 31 12.76 4.23 20.22
CA ILE A 31 13.57 3.12 20.73
C ILE A 31 13.32 1.91 19.82
N ASP A 32 14.21 1.69 18.85
CA ASP A 32 14.16 0.49 18.02
C ASP A 32 14.85 -0.65 18.76
N LEU A 33 14.06 -1.64 19.19
CA LEU A 33 14.62 -2.87 19.73
C LEU A 33 15.39 -3.60 18.61
N PRO A 34 16.50 -4.29 18.92
CA PRO A 34 17.28 -4.98 17.90
C PRO A 34 16.45 -6.09 17.23
N ALA A 35 16.78 -6.41 15.98
CA ALA A 35 16.24 -7.60 15.35
C ALA A 35 16.83 -8.87 16.00
N ILE A 36 15.99 -9.88 16.19
CA ILE A 36 16.41 -11.19 16.67
C ILE A 36 16.60 -12.11 15.47
N ALA A 37 17.75 -12.78 15.38
CA ALA A 37 17.97 -13.74 14.31
C ALA A 37 16.84 -14.77 14.29
N PRO A 38 16.18 -15.02 13.14
CA PRO A 38 14.93 -15.77 13.07
C PRO A 38 15.10 -17.28 13.29
N SER A 39 16.33 -17.76 13.44
CA SER A 39 16.68 -19.16 13.67
C SER A 39 17.93 -19.28 14.55
N GLY A 40 18.20 -20.50 15.01
CA GLY A 40 19.39 -20.81 15.79
C GLY A 40 19.31 -20.41 17.26
N ALA A 41 20.48 -20.31 17.90
CA ALA A 41 20.60 -20.16 19.35
C ALA A 41 19.95 -18.86 19.88
N ALA A 42 20.03 -17.76 19.12
CA ALA A 42 19.45 -16.47 19.51
C ALA A 42 17.91 -16.54 19.59
N TRP A 43 17.25 -17.14 18.60
CA TRP A 43 15.80 -17.35 18.63
C TRP A 43 15.37 -18.29 19.75
N ALA A 44 16.12 -19.37 19.96
CA ALA A 44 15.85 -20.31 21.05
C ALA A 44 15.95 -19.62 22.43
N ALA A 45 17.01 -18.83 22.65
CA ALA A 45 17.20 -18.05 23.88
C ALA A 45 16.08 -17.03 24.09
N PHE A 46 15.66 -16.32 23.03
CA PHE A 46 14.54 -15.39 23.09
C PHE A 46 13.24 -16.10 23.51
N LYS A 47 12.88 -17.22 22.88
CA LYS A 47 11.66 -17.96 23.23
C LYS A 47 11.66 -18.45 24.69
N GLN A 48 12.83 -18.84 25.19
CA GLN A 48 12.97 -19.39 26.55
C GLN A 48 13.01 -18.32 27.64
N SER A 49 13.43 -17.08 27.34
CA SER A 49 13.55 -16.01 28.33
C SER A 49 12.29 -15.14 28.38
N PRO A 50 11.51 -15.14 29.48
CA PRO A 50 10.40 -14.21 29.67
C PRO A 50 10.86 -12.74 29.72
N GLU A 51 12.03 -12.49 30.31
CA GLU A 51 12.63 -11.17 30.46
C GLU A 51 12.95 -10.54 29.09
N LEU A 52 13.58 -11.30 28.19
CA LEU A 52 13.87 -10.82 26.83
C LEU A 52 12.58 -10.55 26.04
N ARG A 53 11.53 -11.35 26.25
CA ARG A 53 10.25 -11.16 25.57
C ARG A 53 9.47 -9.95 26.08
N ALA A 54 9.59 -9.62 27.36
CA ALA A 54 8.80 -8.58 28.01
C ALA A 54 8.88 -7.24 27.26
N ALA A 55 10.08 -6.81 26.84
CA ALA A 55 10.26 -5.55 26.10
C ALA A 55 9.55 -5.55 24.73
N TYR A 56 9.65 -6.64 23.97
CA TYR A 56 9.02 -6.76 22.64
C TYR A 56 7.51 -6.84 22.75
N THR A 57 7.01 -7.64 23.70
CA THR A 57 5.59 -7.74 24.02
C THR A 57 5.04 -6.39 24.49
N ALA A 58 5.75 -5.67 25.36
CA ALA A 58 5.34 -4.35 25.84
C ALA A 58 5.28 -3.31 24.71
N GLN A 59 6.27 -3.28 23.82
CA GLN A 59 6.25 -2.38 22.66
C GLN A 59 5.06 -2.69 21.75
N LEU A 60 4.87 -3.95 21.34
CA LEU A 60 3.75 -4.35 20.50
C LEU A 60 2.38 -4.06 21.14
N ASN A 61 2.22 -4.33 22.45
CA ASN A 61 1.00 -3.98 23.17
C ASN A 61 0.73 -2.47 23.14
N THR A 62 1.76 -1.66 23.37
CA THR A 62 1.63 -0.19 23.35
C THR A 62 1.30 0.31 21.94
N THR A 63 2.00 -0.18 20.93
CA THR A 63 1.79 0.17 19.53
C THR A 63 0.37 -0.16 19.07
N ILE A 64 -0.13 -1.37 19.34
CA ILE A 64 -1.51 -1.73 18.97
C ILE A 64 -2.53 -0.90 19.76
N LYS A 65 -2.29 -0.63 21.05
CA LYS A 65 -3.17 0.26 21.84
C LYS A 65 -3.27 1.65 21.24
N ASN A 66 -2.16 2.22 20.74
CA ASN A 66 -2.18 3.52 20.07
C ASN A 66 -3.04 3.48 18.79
N ILE A 67 -2.93 2.43 17.99
CA ILE A 67 -3.75 2.22 16.79
C ILE A 67 -5.23 2.09 17.17
N GLN A 68 -5.55 1.29 18.21
CA GLN A 68 -6.90 1.12 18.72
C GLN A 68 -7.50 2.44 19.22
N GLN A 69 -6.71 3.25 19.92
CA GLN A 69 -7.14 4.57 20.39
C GLN A 69 -7.44 5.50 19.21
N PHE A 70 -6.57 5.54 18.21
CA PHE A 70 -6.79 6.35 17.00
C PHE A 70 -8.08 5.93 16.28
N VAL A 71 -8.26 4.63 16.00
CA VAL A 71 -9.51 4.11 15.41
C VAL A 71 -10.72 4.45 16.29
N GLY A 72 -10.57 4.34 17.61
CA GLY A 72 -11.63 4.66 18.56
C GLY A 72 -12.03 6.14 18.59
N GLN A 73 -11.11 7.05 18.28
CA GLN A 73 -11.35 8.49 18.25
C GLN A 73 -11.90 8.97 16.90
N HIS A 74 -11.46 8.35 15.79
CA HIS A 74 -11.71 8.86 14.45
C HIS A 74 -12.73 8.05 13.63
N ALA A 75 -12.92 6.76 13.91
CA ALA A 75 -13.91 5.96 13.19
C ALA A 75 -15.33 6.24 13.71
N SER A 76 -16.28 6.35 12.78
CA SER A 76 -17.71 6.42 13.12
C SER A 76 -18.12 5.25 14.02
N THR A 77 -18.96 5.53 15.02
CA THR A 77 -19.51 4.50 15.90
C THR A 77 -20.34 3.51 15.07
N GLY A 78 -19.94 2.24 15.02
CA GLY A 78 -20.64 1.23 14.23
C GLY A 78 -19.85 -0.07 14.04
N ALA A 79 -20.39 -0.94 13.19
CA ALA A 79 -19.85 -2.29 12.95
C ALA A 79 -18.40 -2.29 12.44
N GLN A 80 -18.03 -1.32 11.58
CA GLN A 80 -16.67 -1.21 11.05
C GLN A 80 -15.64 -0.94 12.16
N ARG A 81 -15.91 0.02 13.05
CA ARG A 81 -15.07 0.32 14.22
C ARG A 81 -14.95 -0.90 15.15
N GLN A 82 -16.07 -1.57 15.43
CA GLN A 82 -16.09 -2.76 16.30
C GLN A 82 -15.29 -3.92 15.70
N LYS A 83 -15.45 -4.19 14.40
CA LYS A 83 -14.68 -5.19 13.65
C LYS A 83 -13.18 -4.88 13.70
N ALA A 84 -12.79 -3.63 13.41
CA ALA A 84 -11.39 -3.21 13.43
C ALA A 84 -10.74 -3.39 14.81
N ILE A 85 -11.41 -2.91 15.88
CA ILE A 85 -10.93 -3.10 17.26
C ILE A 85 -10.87 -4.59 17.63
N GLY A 86 -11.87 -5.38 17.21
CA GLY A 86 -11.92 -6.82 17.41
C GLY A 86 -10.73 -7.55 16.76
N ASN A 87 -10.40 -7.22 15.52
CA ASN A 87 -9.27 -7.80 14.80
C ASN A 87 -7.92 -7.43 15.46
N LEU A 88 -7.75 -6.18 15.90
CA LEU A 88 -6.56 -5.73 16.63
C LEU A 88 -6.41 -6.47 17.97
N ASN A 89 -7.51 -6.66 18.69
CA ASN A 89 -7.52 -7.46 19.93
C ASN A 89 -7.18 -8.93 19.66
N HIS A 90 -7.72 -9.50 18.59
CA HIS A 90 -7.42 -10.87 18.20
C HIS A 90 -5.93 -11.05 17.88
N PHE A 91 -5.34 -10.13 17.11
CA PHE A 91 -3.90 -10.13 16.84
C PHE A 91 -3.05 -10.06 18.12
N LEU A 92 -3.42 -9.18 19.06
CA LEU A 92 -2.75 -9.12 20.37
C LEU A 92 -2.82 -10.45 21.10
N GLN A 93 -3.97 -11.12 21.11
CA GLN A 93 -4.15 -12.40 21.81
C GLN A 93 -3.38 -13.54 21.13
N THR A 94 -3.42 -13.63 19.80
CA THR A 94 -2.93 -14.80 19.06
C THR A 94 -1.47 -14.69 18.59
N ARG A 95 -0.92 -13.47 18.49
CA ARG A 95 0.44 -13.23 17.97
C ARG A 95 1.39 -12.60 18.97
N VAL A 96 0.89 -11.76 19.87
CA VAL A 96 1.73 -10.95 20.77
C VAL A 96 1.76 -11.54 22.18
N ASN A 97 0.58 -11.75 22.76
CA ASN A 97 0.37 -12.29 24.11
C ASN A 97 0.14 -13.80 24.08
N CYS A 98 0.73 -14.48 23.08
CA CYS A 98 0.61 -15.91 22.90
C CYS A 98 1.73 -16.68 23.62
N ASN A 99 1.58 -18.00 23.68
CA ASN A 99 2.59 -18.88 24.22
C ASN A 99 3.87 -18.85 23.38
N ALA A 100 5.03 -19.12 24.00
CA ALA A 100 6.35 -18.99 23.37
C ALA A 100 6.53 -19.87 22.11
N ASP A 101 5.85 -21.00 22.05
CA ASP A 101 5.84 -21.94 20.92
C ASP A 101 5.11 -21.36 19.68
N LYS A 102 4.19 -20.42 19.89
CA LYS A 102 3.42 -19.75 18.82
C LYS A 102 4.04 -18.45 18.34
N LEU A 103 5.12 -17.98 18.98
CA LEU A 103 5.82 -16.78 18.57
C LEU A 103 6.41 -16.96 17.18
N SER A 104 6.23 -15.95 16.34
CA SER A 104 6.81 -15.88 15.02
C SER A 104 7.95 -14.86 14.99
N PRO A 105 9.12 -15.19 14.41
CA PRO A 105 10.17 -14.21 14.15
C PRO A 105 9.67 -13.01 13.33
N LEU A 106 8.72 -13.23 12.41
CA LEU A 106 8.12 -12.17 11.59
C LEU A 106 7.39 -11.16 12.46
N VAL A 107 6.61 -11.62 13.44
CA VAL A 107 5.87 -10.74 14.35
C VAL A 107 6.82 -9.93 15.23
N VAL A 108 7.82 -10.60 15.79
CA VAL A 108 8.78 -10.01 16.75
C VAL A 108 9.70 -8.98 16.09
N ASN A 109 10.08 -9.21 14.84
CA ASN A 109 10.99 -8.32 14.13
C ASN A 109 10.22 -7.32 13.25
N GLU A 110 9.48 -7.83 12.28
CA GLU A 110 9.04 -7.08 11.10
C GLU A 110 7.69 -6.43 11.34
N SER A 111 6.71 -7.20 11.82
CA SER A 111 5.43 -6.64 12.22
C SER A 111 5.63 -5.60 13.33
N ARG A 112 6.49 -5.88 14.31
CA ARG A 112 6.83 -4.91 15.38
C ARG A 112 7.35 -3.60 14.82
N ARG A 113 8.39 -3.65 13.98
CA ARG A 113 9.02 -2.44 13.43
C ARG A 113 8.03 -1.64 12.58
N ASN A 114 7.30 -2.31 11.68
CA ASN A 114 6.35 -1.64 10.79
C ASN A 114 5.14 -1.10 11.55
N LEU A 115 4.56 -1.86 12.49
CA LEU A 115 3.49 -1.36 13.35
C LEU A 115 3.94 -0.15 14.18
N ASN A 116 5.17 -0.16 14.69
CA ASN A 116 5.70 0.97 15.46
C ASN A 116 5.80 2.22 14.58
N LEU A 117 6.34 2.08 13.36
CA LEU A 117 6.37 3.17 12.38
C LEU A 117 4.96 3.64 12.01
N PHE A 118 4.03 2.71 11.76
CA PHE A 118 2.63 3.01 11.47
C PHE A 118 2.00 3.86 12.58
N ALA A 119 2.12 3.43 13.84
CA ALA A 119 1.58 4.13 14.98
C ALA A 119 2.20 5.53 15.17
N GLN A 120 3.49 5.70 14.87
CA GLN A 120 4.13 7.01 14.86
C GLN A 120 3.54 7.93 13.80
N GLN A 121 3.32 7.43 12.58
CA GLN A 121 2.76 8.22 11.47
C GLN A 121 1.29 8.60 11.68
N LEU A 122 0.52 7.87 12.49
CA LEU A 122 -0.83 8.31 12.88
C LEU A 122 -0.82 9.69 13.58
N ASN A 123 0.27 10.03 14.26
CA ASN A 123 0.44 11.33 14.91
C ASN A 123 1.05 12.41 14.00
N ASN A 124 1.47 12.07 12.78
CA ASN A 124 2.10 13.03 11.86
C ASN A 124 1.07 14.06 11.35
N PRO A 125 1.21 15.36 11.68
CA PRO A 125 0.22 16.38 11.28
C PRO A 125 0.17 16.61 9.76
N ASN A 126 1.19 16.18 9.02
CA ASN A 126 1.27 16.35 7.57
C ASN A 126 0.48 15.28 6.80
N ILE A 127 -0.04 14.25 7.47
CA ILE A 127 -0.85 13.22 6.84
C ILE A 127 -2.34 13.54 7.09
N PRO A 128 -3.18 13.62 6.05
CA PRO A 128 -4.62 13.81 6.18
C PRO A 128 -5.29 12.77 7.10
N ALA A 129 -6.28 13.20 7.89
CA ALA A 129 -6.91 12.36 8.91
C ALA A 129 -7.72 11.20 8.33
N ASP A 130 -8.36 11.42 7.18
CA ASP A 130 -9.06 10.41 6.39
C ASP A 130 -8.10 9.34 5.86
N LYS A 131 -6.92 9.73 5.36
CA LYS A 131 -5.87 8.78 4.93
C LYS A 131 -5.41 7.92 6.11
N LYS A 132 -5.13 8.53 7.25
CA LYS A 132 -4.75 7.79 8.48
C LYS A 132 -5.81 6.79 8.89
N LEU A 133 -7.07 7.20 8.89
CA LEU A 133 -8.20 6.34 9.26
C LEU A 133 -8.40 5.21 8.26
N SER A 134 -8.33 5.50 6.96
CA SER A 134 -8.42 4.50 5.90
C SER A 134 -7.35 3.42 6.05
N CYS A 135 -6.08 3.81 6.18
CA CYS A 135 -4.97 2.87 6.40
C CYS A 135 -5.13 2.09 7.71
N ALA A 136 -5.61 2.71 8.80
CA ALA A 136 -5.78 2.02 10.08
C ALA A 136 -6.90 0.95 10.02
N LEU A 137 -7.98 1.24 9.31
CA LEU A 137 -9.09 0.30 9.10
C LEU A 137 -8.69 -0.85 8.17
N ALA A 138 -7.99 -0.55 7.06
CA ALA A 138 -7.49 -1.56 6.14
C ALA A 138 -6.44 -2.47 6.82
N LEU A 139 -5.51 -1.89 7.59
CA LEU A 139 -4.56 -2.66 8.41
C LEU A 139 -5.30 -3.63 9.32
N ALA A 140 -6.32 -3.16 10.05
CA ALA A 140 -7.06 -4.01 10.97
C ALA A 140 -7.86 -5.10 10.25
N GLU A 141 -8.40 -4.82 9.06
CA GLU A 141 -9.14 -5.78 8.26
C GLU A 141 -8.27 -6.95 7.78
N GLY A 142 -7.02 -6.69 7.39
CA GLY A 142 -6.08 -7.73 6.94
C GLY A 142 -5.42 -8.55 8.06
N LEU A 143 -5.84 -8.40 9.32
CA LEU A 143 -5.37 -9.22 10.44
C LEU A 143 -6.22 -10.48 10.62
N GLY A 144 -5.63 -11.52 11.25
CA GLY A 144 -6.32 -12.78 11.55
C GLY A 144 -6.10 -13.88 10.50
N VAL A 145 -5.13 -13.70 9.60
CA VAL A 145 -4.71 -14.68 8.60
C VAL A 145 -3.42 -15.40 9.04
N CYS A 146 -2.59 -15.93 8.14
CA CYS A 146 -1.27 -16.46 8.49
C CYS A 146 -0.30 -15.33 8.92
N ASN A 147 0.79 -15.65 9.62
CA ASN A 147 1.76 -14.65 10.11
C ASN A 147 2.39 -13.85 8.96
N GLU A 148 2.67 -14.51 7.85
CA GLU A 148 3.25 -13.93 6.64
C GLU A 148 2.28 -12.94 6.00
N GLY A 149 1.01 -13.33 5.81
CA GLY A 149 -0.04 -12.47 5.29
C GLY A 149 -0.29 -11.26 6.18
N GLU A 150 -0.35 -11.45 7.49
CA GLU A 150 -0.46 -10.34 8.45
C GLU A 150 0.75 -9.39 8.34
N THR A 151 1.96 -9.91 8.19
CA THR A 151 3.18 -9.11 8.05
C THR A 151 3.19 -8.32 6.75
N LEU A 152 2.76 -8.92 5.64
CA LEU A 152 2.60 -8.22 4.35
C LEU A 152 1.58 -7.09 4.46
N ASN A 153 0.39 -7.39 4.98
CA ASN A 153 -0.66 -6.38 5.18
C ASN A 153 -0.18 -5.22 6.08
N ILE A 154 0.56 -5.52 7.15
CA ILE A 154 1.16 -4.49 8.02
C ILE A 154 2.16 -3.63 7.23
N LEU A 155 3.06 -4.27 6.46
CA LEU A 155 4.06 -3.56 5.66
C LEU A 155 3.40 -2.65 4.61
N GLU A 156 2.41 -3.16 3.88
CA GLU A 156 1.69 -2.41 2.84
C GLU A 156 0.99 -1.18 3.42
N ASN A 157 0.18 -1.36 4.46
CA ASN A 157 -0.51 -0.23 5.09
C ASN A 157 0.47 0.77 5.74
N THR A 158 1.62 0.30 6.23
CA THR A 158 2.69 1.19 6.73
C THR A 158 3.30 2.00 5.61
N ARG A 159 3.62 1.38 4.47
CA ARG A 159 4.13 2.09 3.29
C ARG A 159 3.12 3.08 2.75
N ASP A 160 1.86 2.71 2.66
CA ASP A 160 0.80 3.61 2.18
C ASP A 160 0.64 4.81 3.10
N LEU A 161 0.67 4.59 4.43
CA LEU A 161 0.62 5.67 5.41
C LEU A 161 1.86 6.56 5.32
N CYS A 162 3.05 5.97 5.23
CA CYS A 162 4.33 6.69 5.12
C CYS A 162 4.54 7.36 3.76
N SER A 163 3.81 6.95 2.72
CA SER A 163 3.98 7.50 1.38
C SER A 163 3.60 8.98 1.40
N GLN A 164 4.62 9.84 1.33
CA GLN A 164 4.46 11.29 1.19
C GLN A 164 4.27 11.69 -0.28
N GLN A 165 3.75 10.79 -1.11
CA GLN A 165 3.43 11.12 -2.49
C GLN A 165 2.21 12.07 -2.47
N THR A 166 2.46 13.35 -2.25
CA THR A 166 1.47 14.43 -2.38
C THR A 166 1.45 14.91 -3.82
N GLY A 167 0.47 15.73 -4.17
CA GLY A 167 0.38 16.23 -5.52
C GLY A 167 -0.24 15.23 -6.49
N LEU A 168 -0.49 15.69 -7.71
CA LEU A 168 -1.15 14.92 -8.75
C LEU A 168 -0.42 13.60 -9.07
N VAL A 169 0.91 13.62 -9.10
CA VAL A 169 1.75 12.42 -9.26
C VAL A 169 1.42 11.38 -8.20
N GLY A 170 1.36 11.77 -6.93
CA GLY A 170 1.08 10.84 -5.86
C GLY A 170 -0.34 10.30 -5.87
N VAL A 171 -1.30 11.14 -6.27
CA VAL A 171 -2.70 10.72 -6.45
C VAL A 171 -2.79 9.70 -7.60
N LEU A 172 -2.13 9.94 -8.72
CA LEU A 172 -2.06 9.02 -9.87
C LEU A 172 -1.42 7.68 -9.49
N THR A 173 -0.28 7.71 -8.78
CA THR A 173 0.39 6.48 -8.34
C THR A 173 -0.47 5.67 -7.37
N ARG A 174 -1.15 6.33 -6.41
CA ARG A 174 -2.10 5.66 -5.50
C ARG A 174 -3.28 5.05 -6.25
N ALA A 175 -3.91 5.81 -7.13
CA ALA A 175 -5.04 5.33 -7.92
C ALA A 175 -4.65 4.10 -8.77
N LYS A 176 -3.48 4.13 -9.42
CA LYS A 176 -2.93 2.99 -10.16
C LYS A 176 -2.67 1.79 -9.25
N ASN A 177 -1.99 1.97 -8.11
CA ASN A 177 -1.70 0.87 -7.18
C ASN A 177 -2.99 0.21 -6.68
N ASN A 178 -4.01 1.01 -6.34
CA ASN A 178 -5.31 0.53 -5.91
C ASN A 178 -6.03 -0.27 -7.00
N LEU A 179 -6.01 0.22 -8.25
CA LEU A 179 -6.60 -0.51 -9.38
C LEU A 179 -5.88 -1.84 -9.62
N VAL A 180 -4.54 -1.86 -9.59
CA VAL A 180 -3.75 -3.09 -9.72
C VAL A 180 -4.13 -4.09 -8.63
N GLU A 181 -4.11 -3.68 -7.37
CA GLU A 181 -4.48 -4.52 -6.23
C GLU A 181 -5.89 -5.11 -6.40
N GLN A 182 -6.88 -4.27 -6.69
CA GLN A 182 -8.28 -4.68 -6.83
C GLN A 182 -8.47 -5.66 -8.00
N HIS A 183 -7.85 -5.40 -9.14
CA HIS A 183 -8.00 -6.25 -10.33
C HIS A 183 -7.30 -7.59 -10.15
N LEU A 184 -6.11 -7.60 -9.55
CA LEU A 184 -5.40 -8.83 -9.20
C LEU A 184 -6.17 -9.64 -8.14
N GLN A 185 -6.74 -8.99 -7.13
CA GLN A 185 -7.60 -9.66 -6.14
C GLN A 185 -8.80 -10.33 -6.81
N GLN A 186 -9.49 -9.65 -7.72
CA GLN A 186 -10.62 -10.24 -8.44
C GLN A 186 -10.20 -11.42 -9.33
N LEU A 187 -9.03 -11.32 -9.98
CA LEU A 187 -8.46 -12.42 -10.76
C LEU A 187 -8.13 -13.63 -9.87
N VAL A 188 -7.42 -13.43 -8.76
CA VAL A 188 -7.07 -14.48 -7.79
C VAL A 188 -8.33 -15.16 -7.27
N ARG A 189 -9.34 -14.39 -6.85
CA ARG A 189 -10.63 -14.94 -6.41
C ARG A 189 -11.32 -15.76 -7.49
N HIS A 190 -11.30 -15.29 -8.73
CA HIS A 190 -11.88 -16.02 -9.86
C HIS A 190 -11.15 -17.34 -10.10
N GLU A 191 -9.83 -17.31 -10.08
CA GLU A 191 -8.97 -18.46 -10.36
C GLU A 191 -9.00 -19.50 -9.25
N ASP A 192 -8.99 -19.05 -7.99
CA ASP A 192 -8.86 -19.92 -6.82
C ASP A 192 -10.18 -20.54 -6.38
N LYS A 193 -11.31 -19.81 -6.54
CA LYS A 193 -12.64 -20.30 -6.13
C LYS A 193 -13.01 -21.69 -6.65
N PRO A 194 -12.77 -22.07 -7.91
CA PRO A 194 -13.06 -23.43 -8.38
C PRO A 194 -12.05 -24.50 -7.92
N ARG A 195 -10.90 -24.11 -7.37
CA ARG A 195 -9.76 -25.02 -7.08
C ARG A 195 -9.52 -25.24 -5.59
N LEU A 196 -9.79 -24.23 -4.78
CA LEU A 196 -9.51 -24.22 -3.36
C LEU A 196 -10.81 -24.23 -2.58
N ASN A 197 -10.81 -24.89 -1.42
CA ASN A 197 -11.88 -24.67 -0.45
C ASN A 197 -11.76 -23.24 0.13
N GLU A 198 -12.87 -22.72 0.65
CA GLU A 198 -12.97 -21.33 1.13
C GLU A 198 -11.90 -20.97 2.16
N LYS A 199 -11.61 -21.86 3.11
CA LYS A 199 -10.58 -21.63 4.13
C LYS A 199 -9.19 -21.48 3.53
N LEU A 200 -8.83 -22.36 2.59
CA LEU A 200 -7.52 -22.32 1.94
C LEU A 200 -7.41 -21.12 0.98
N ALA A 201 -8.49 -20.76 0.28
CA ALA A 201 -8.55 -19.58 -0.56
C ALA A 201 -8.29 -18.31 0.25
N LEU A 202 -8.96 -18.14 1.40
CA LEU A 202 -8.74 -17.00 2.30
C LEU A 202 -7.30 -16.92 2.83
N GLN A 203 -6.66 -18.06 3.07
CA GLN A 203 -5.28 -18.10 3.56
C GLN A 203 -4.24 -17.77 2.49
N LEU A 204 -4.50 -18.12 1.23
CA LEU A 204 -3.57 -17.94 0.12
C LEU A 204 -3.81 -16.67 -0.69
N GLU A 205 -4.98 -16.02 -0.56
CA GLU A 205 -5.38 -14.87 -1.38
C GLU A 205 -4.30 -13.78 -1.40
N ILE A 206 -3.84 -13.31 -0.23
CA ILE A 206 -2.82 -12.25 -0.16
C ILE A 206 -1.48 -12.67 -0.79
N HIS A 207 -1.09 -13.94 -0.66
CA HIS A 207 0.14 -14.48 -1.22
C HIS A 207 0.07 -14.61 -2.74
N HIS A 208 -1.07 -15.04 -3.25
CA HIS A 208 -1.32 -15.12 -4.69
C HIS A 208 -1.41 -13.73 -5.33
N ILE A 209 -2.03 -12.75 -4.65
CA ILE A 209 -2.02 -11.35 -5.09
C ILE A 209 -0.59 -10.82 -5.12
N GLN A 210 0.19 -11.01 -4.05
CA GLN A 210 1.59 -10.57 -4.01
C GLN A 210 2.45 -11.25 -5.07
N ALA A 211 2.18 -12.52 -5.38
CA ALA A 211 2.86 -13.24 -6.45
C ALA A 211 2.63 -12.57 -7.81
N LEU A 212 1.38 -12.19 -8.09
CA LEU A 212 1.03 -11.49 -9.33
C LEU A 212 1.56 -10.05 -9.34
N LYS A 213 1.55 -9.33 -8.21
CA LYS A 213 2.18 -8.00 -8.08
C LYS A 213 3.66 -8.06 -8.43
N ASN A 214 4.39 -9.04 -7.91
CA ASN A 214 5.80 -9.27 -8.23
C ASN A 214 6.00 -9.59 -9.71
N HIS A 215 5.11 -10.39 -10.31
CA HIS A 215 5.18 -10.75 -11.73
C HIS A 215 5.06 -9.51 -12.64
N VAL A 216 4.13 -8.59 -12.31
CA VAL A 216 3.87 -7.40 -13.13
C VAL A 216 4.67 -6.17 -12.68
N ALA A 217 5.55 -6.31 -11.69
CA ALA A 217 6.17 -5.18 -10.99
C ALA A 217 6.92 -4.22 -11.91
N GLY A 218 7.74 -4.76 -12.82
CA GLY A 218 8.52 -3.94 -13.75
C GLY A 218 7.67 -3.14 -14.74
N GLN A 219 6.52 -3.69 -15.17
CA GLN A 219 5.63 -3.01 -16.11
C GLN A 219 4.84 -1.87 -15.46
N TRP A 220 4.52 -2.04 -14.17
CA TRP A 220 3.66 -1.13 -13.41
C TRP A 220 4.41 -0.26 -12.41
N GLY A 221 5.74 -0.28 -12.43
CA GLY A 221 6.60 0.48 -11.50
C GLY A 221 6.34 0.14 -10.04
N LEU A 222 6.04 -1.13 -9.73
CA LEU A 222 5.86 -1.61 -8.36
C LEU A 222 7.20 -2.10 -7.79
N GLU A 223 7.31 -2.06 -6.46
CA GLU A 223 8.40 -2.74 -5.77
C GLU A 223 8.12 -4.25 -5.66
N VAL A 224 9.16 -5.05 -5.89
CA VAL A 224 9.11 -6.49 -5.61
C VAL A 224 9.20 -6.70 -4.10
N VAL A 225 8.27 -7.46 -3.54
CA VAL A 225 8.25 -7.83 -2.13
C VAL A 225 8.45 -9.34 -2.00
N GLU A 226 9.49 -9.76 -1.28
CA GLU A 226 9.72 -11.18 -1.02
C GLU A 226 8.65 -11.73 -0.07
N ASP A 227 8.04 -12.85 -0.47
CA ASP A 227 7.09 -13.61 0.34
C ASP A 227 7.35 -15.10 0.10
N ARG A 228 7.44 -15.88 1.17
CA ARG A 228 7.75 -17.32 1.13
C ARG A 228 6.67 -18.13 0.42
N TYR A 229 5.43 -17.67 0.45
CA TYR A 229 4.30 -18.33 -0.21
C TYR A 229 4.07 -17.82 -1.63
N VAL A 230 4.81 -16.80 -2.08
CA VAL A 230 4.89 -16.44 -3.49
C VAL A 230 5.60 -17.56 -4.24
N THR A 231 4.83 -18.38 -4.92
CA THR A 231 5.39 -19.46 -5.73
C THR A 231 5.59 -18.98 -7.16
N GLN A 232 6.77 -19.23 -7.73
CA GLN A 232 7.01 -19.09 -9.16
C GLN A 232 5.99 -19.92 -9.97
N ALA A 233 5.51 -21.03 -9.41
CA ALA A 233 4.45 -21.85 -9.99
C ALA A 233 3.16 -21.05 -10.21
N TYR A 234 2.68 -20.31 -9.19
CA TYR A 234 1.47 -19.49 -9.34
C TYR A 234 1.68 -18.34 -10.32
N GLN A 235 2.86 -17.70 -10.30
CA GLN A 235 3.21 -16.67 -11.29
C GLN A 235 3.22 -17.22 -12.71
N ASN A 236 3.78 -18.41 -12.95
CA ASN A 236 3.79 -19.01 -14.28
C ASN A 236 2.37 -19.38 -14.76
N GLN A 237 1.49 -19.75 -13.82
CA GLN A 237 0.12 -20.14 -14.14
C GLN A 237 -0.78 -18.93 -14.42
N ALA A 238 -0.78 -17.92 -13.54
CA ALA A 238 -1.73 -16.81 -13.57
C ALA A 238 -1.10 -15.46 -13.96
N GLY A 239 0.23 -15.38 -14.06
CA GLY A 239 0.96 -14.16 -14.45
C GLY A 239 0.59 -13.62 -15.83
N PRO A 240 0.54 -14.46 -16.89
CA PRO A 240 0.12 -13.99 -18.21
C PRO A 240 -1.33 -13.46 -18.23
N MET A 241 -2.20 -14.05 -17.40
CA MET A 241 -3.57 -13.57 -17.22
C MET A 241 -3.59 -12.20 -16.54
N ALA A 242 -2.77 -12.02 -15.51
CA ALA A 242 -2.63 -10.76 -14.78
C ALA A 242 -2.10 -9.64 -15.67
N GLU A 243 -1.04 -9.91 -16.45
CA GLU A 243 -0.47 -8.95 -17.41
C GLU A 243 -1.54 -8.45 -18.39
N GLU A 244 -2.23 -9.38 -19.05
CA GLU A 244 -3.24 -9.02 -20.04
C GLU A 244 -4.46 -8.34 -19.40
N LEU A 245 -4.89 -8.80 -18.22
CA LEU A 245 -6.01 -8.20 -17.50
C LEU A 245 -5.72 -6.73 -17.21
N LEU A 246 -4.59 -6.44 -16.57
CA LEU A 246 -4.21 -5.07 -16.20
C LEU A 246 -4.04 -4.19 -17.44
N ARG A 247 -3.43 -4.72 -18.51
CA ARG A 247 -3.26 -4.01 -19.80
C ARG A 247 -4.59 -3.60 -20.42
N GLN A 248 -5.62 -4.45 -20.32
CA GLN A 248 -6.94 -4.18 -20.88
C GLN A 248 -7.79 -3.24 -20.00
N THR A 249 -7.62 -3.29 -18.68
CA THR A 249 -8.56 -2.68 -17.73
C THR A 249 -8.04 -1.41 -17.07
N ILE A 250 -6.72 -1.25 -16.91
CA ILE A 250 -6.12 -0.05 -16.34
C ILE A 250 -5.55 0.81 -17.47
N THR A 251 -6.44 1.51 -18.17
CA THR A 251 -6.09 2.42 -19.26
C THR A 251 -5.83 3.83 -18.73
N PRO A 252 -5.16 4.71 -19.51
CA PRO A 252 -5.05 6.13 -19.16
C PRO A 252 -6.39 6.80 -18.88
N ALA A 253 -7.43 6.46 -19.65
CA ALA A 253 -8.77 6.99 -19.45
C ALA A 253 -9.36 6.57 -18.10
N VAL A 254 -9.23 5.29 -17.72
CA VAL A 254 -9.70 4.81 -16.41
C VAL A 254 -9.01 5.56 -15.29
N LEU A 255 -7.68 5.66 -15.34
CA LEU A 255 -6.93 6.33 -14.29
C LEU A 255 -7.30 7.82 -14.19
N ALA A 256 -7.41 8.51 -15.33
CA ALA A 256 -7.79 9.92 -15.36
C ALA A 256 -9.19 10.15 -14.80
N ASN A 257 -10.16 9.31 -15.15
CA ASN A 257 -11.51 9.37 -14.60
C ASN A 257 -11.52 9.12 -13.08
N THR A 258 -10.79 8.09 -12.61
CA THR A 258 -10.67 7.80 -11.18
C THR A 258 -10.06 8.98 -10.40
N VAL A 259 -9.05 9.66 -10.96
CA VAL A 259 -8.45 10.84 -10.32
C VAL A 259 -9.36 12.07 -10.42
N ALA A 260 -10.04 12.27 -11.54
CA ALA A 260 -11.01 13.34 -11.71
C ALA A 260 -12.18 13.21 -10.72
N GLU A 261 -12.65 12.00 -10.45
CA GLU A 261 -13.65 11.71 -9.43
C GLU A 261 -13.15 12.08 -8.02
N GLN A 262 -11.89 11.76 -7.71
CA GLN A 262 -11.27 12.15 -6.43
C GLN A 262 -11.19 13.68 -6.30
N ILE A 263 -10.76 14.38 -7.36
CA ILE A 263 -10.73 15.85 -7.40
C ILE A 263 -12.14 16.40 -7.15
N ALA A 264 -13.12 15.97 -7.94
CA ALA A 264 -14.51 16.37 -7.81
C ALA A 264 -15.07 16.14 -6.39
N GLN A 265 -14.78 14.97 -5.81
CA GLN A 265 -15.20 14.62 -4.45
C GLN A 265 -14.55 15.53 -3.41
N THR A 266 -13.26 15.88 -3.53
CA THR A 266 -12.60 16.83 -2.63
C THR A 266 -13.25 18.22 -2.71
N PHE A 267 -13.55 18.71 -3.91
CA PHE A 267 -14.28 19.98 -4.09
C PHE A 267 -15.66 19.95 -3.42
N CYS A 268 -16.42 18.87 -3.63
CA CYS A 268 -17.73 18.68 -3.01
C CYS A 268 -17.61 18.59 -1.47
N ASN A 269 -16.65 17.85 -0.93
CA ASN A 269 -16.47 17.72 0.51
C ASN A 269 -16.22 19.08 1.19
N HIS A 270 -15.35 19.92 0.60
CA HIS A 270 -15.03 21.25 1.13
C HIS A 270 -16.18 22.25 1.02
N THR A 271 -17.13 22.01 0.11
CA THR A 271 -18.26 22.90 -0.14
C THR A 271 -19.60 22.31 0.31
N HIS A 272 -19.59 21.19 1.04
CA HIS A 272 -20.78 20.45 1.44
C HIS A 272 -21.70 20.12 0.25
N SER A 273 -21.09 19.64 -0.83
CA SER A 273 -21.68 19.27 -2.11
C SER A 273 -22.33 20.41 -2.90
N LYS A 274 -22.22 21.68 -2.46
CA LYS A 274 -22.86 22.81 -3.15
C LYS A 274 -22.31 23.04 -4.55
N LEU A 275 -21.03 22.73 -4.80
CA LEU A 275 -20.43 22.90 -6.12
C LEU A 275 -20.99 21.94 -7.19
N SER A 276 -21.64 20.84 -6.82
CA SER A 276 -22.24 19.92 -7.80
C SER A 276 -23.51 20.48 -8.44
N THR A 277 -24.23 21.37 -7.73
CA THR A 277 -25.45 22.01 -8.23
C THR A 277 -25.28 23.52 -8.47
N GLY A 278 -24.16 24.09 -8.05
CA GLY A 278 -23.86 25.52 -8.15
C GLY A 278 -23.98 26.25 -6.81
N ILE A 279 -23.03 27.14 -6.54
CA ILE A 279 -23.02 28.03 -5.37
C ILE A 279 -22.91 29.49 -5.83
N PRO A 280 -23.57 30.45 -5.16
CA PRO A 280 -23.35 31.87 -5.45
C PRO A 280 -21.87 32.23 -5.31
N THR A 281 -21.34 33.00 -6.27
CA THR A 281 -19.90 33.32 -6.33
C THR A 281 -19.39 33.97 -5.04
N GLU A 282 -20.18 34.86 -4.42
CA GLU A 282 -19.84 35.50 -3.15
C GLU A 282 -19.71 34.55 -1.95
N GLN A 283 -20.29 33.34 -2.04
CA GLN A 283 -20.22 32.33 -0.98
C GLN A 283 -19.03 31.38 -1.18
N LEU A 284 -18.36 31.43 -2.34
CA LEU A 284 -17.17 30.63 -2.60
C LEU A 284 -15.97 31.22 -1.85
N LYS A 285 -15.50 30.50 -0.84
CA LYS A 285 -14.24 30.84 -0.15
C LYS A 285 -13.05 30.34 -0.97
N THR A 286 -12.68 31.11 -2.00
CA THR A 286 -11.68 30.73 -3.01
C THR A 286 -10.32 30.36 -2.42
N GLU A 287 -9.75 31.18 -1.53
CA GLU A 287 -8.40 30.93 -0.99
C GLU A 287 -8.31 29.70 -0.06
N PRO A 288 -9.24 29.50 0.90
CA PRO A 288 -9.29 28.26 1.66
C PRO A 288 -9.46 27.02 0.77
N LEU A 289 -10.32 27.10 -0.26
CA LEU A 289 -10.52 26.01 -1.20
C LEU A 289 -9.25 25.74 -2.02
N ARG A 290 -8.60 26.78 -2.58
CA ARG A 290 -7.33 26.67 -3.32
C ARG A 290 -6.27 25.97 -2.50
N ARG A 291 -6.07 26.39 -1.24
CA ARG A 291 -5.07 25.78 -0.34
C ARG A 291 -5.38 24.32 -0.06
N ALA A 292 -6.64 23.96 0.15
CA ALA A 292 -7.04 22.57 0.36
C ALA A 292 -6.76 21.70 -0.87
N ILE A 293 -7.15 22.18 -2.06
CA ILE A 293 -6.89 21.48 -3.33
C ILE A 293 -5.39 21.33 -3.60
N GLN A 294 -4.61 22.40 -3.41
CA GLN A 294 -3.16 22.36 -3.60
C GLN A 294 -2.44 21.48 -2.57
N ALA A 295 -2.94 21.39 -1.33
CA ALA A 295 -2.38 20.50 -0.33
C ALA A 295 -2.53 19.02 -0.73
N GLU A 296 -3.62 18.67 -1.42
CA GLU A 296 -3.90 17.30 -1.84
C GLU A 296 -3.30 16.97 -3.22
N PHE A 297 -3.60 17.79 -4.23
CA PHE A 297 -3.29 17.55 -5.64
C PHE A 297 -2.13 18.39 -6.17
N GLY A 298 -1.53 19.27 -5.35
CA GLY A 298 -0.39 20.09 -5.75
C GLY A 298 -0.78 21.25 -6.65
N SER A 299 0.22 21.95 -7.20
CA SER A 299 0.01 23.11 -8.08
C SER A 299 -0.55 22.76 -9.45
N GLU A 300 -0.52 21.50 -9.86
CA GLU A 300 -0.99 21.06 -11.19
C GLU A 300 -2.52 21.09 -11.33
N ILE A 301 -3.25 21.12 -10.20
CA ILE A 301 -4.71 21.21 -10.16
C ILE A 301 -5.10 22.58 -9.59
N GLU A 302 -5.48 23.47 -10.50
CA GLU A 302 -5.95 24.81 -10.16
C GLU A 302 -7.47 24.91 -10.25
N LEU A 303 -8.05 25.89 -9.53
CA LEU A 303 -9.50 26.07 -9.47
C LEU A 303 -10.12 26.30 -10.85
N GLU A 304 -9.44 27.03 -11.74
CA GLU A 304 -9.89 27.30 -13.11
C GLU A 304 -9.99 26.06 -14.00
N ASN A 305 -9.22 25.02 -13.67
CA ASN A 305 -9.27 23.75 -14.39
C ASN A 305 -10.47 22.90 -13.95
N CYS A 306 -11.06 23.20 -12.79
CA CYS A 306 -12.12 22.39 -12.19
C CYS A 306 -13.44 23.12 -11.99
N LEU A 307 -13.47 24.45 -12.02
CA LEU A 307 -14.65 25.28 -11.80
C LEU A 307 -15.04 26.03 -13.06
N GLU A 308 -16.34 26.21 -13.24
CA GLU A 308 -16.91 27.04 -14.30
C GLU A 308 -17.88 28.06 -13.68
N PHE A 309 -17.80 29.29 -14.17
CA PHE A 309 -18.73 30.36 -13.83
C PHE A 309 -19.85 30.40 -14.86
N ASN A 310 -21.07 30.71 -14.43
CA ASN A 310 -22.13 31.03 -15.36
C ASN A 310 -21.86 32.38 -16.06
N ALA A 311 -22.60 32.66 -17.13
CA ALA A 311 -22.34 33.79 -18.02
C ALA A 311 -22.35 35.17 -17.33
N ASP A 312 -23.13 35.32 -16.25
CA ASP A 312 -23.26 36.56 -15.47
C ASP A 312 -22.39 36.57 -14.20
N TYR A 313 -21.54 35.55 -14.00
CA TYR A 313 -20.64 35.39 -12.85
C TYR A 313 -21.35 35.34 -11.49
N THR A 314 -22.66 35.11 -11.45
CA THR A 314 -23.43 35.02 -10.19
C THR A 314 -23.29 33.66 -9.51
N GLN A 315 -22.97 32.61 -10.27
CA GLN A 315 -22.81 31.26 -9.76
C GLN A 315 -21.56 30.59 -10.30
N VAL A 316 -20.98 29.75 -9.46
CA VAL A 316 -19.86 28.86 -9.78
C VAL A 316 -20.25 27.43 -9.50
N LYS A 317 -19.92 26.52 -10.42
CA LYS A 317 -20.14 25.08 -10.29
C LYS A 317 -18.88 24.33 -10.68
N LEU A 318 -18.84 23.05 -10.31
CA LEU A 318 -17.81 22.13 -10.80
C LEU A 318 -18.01 21.92 -12.31
N LYS A 319 -16.91 21.94 -13.06
CA LYS A 319 -16.90 21.54 -14.47
C LYS A 319 -17.38 20.09 -14.63
N PRO A 320 -17.93 19.73 -15.80
CA PRO A 320 -18.23 18.34 -16.12
C PRO A 320 -17.03 17.43 -15.88
N LEU A 321 -17.28 16.22 -15.36
CA LEU A 321 -16.21 15.26 -15.05
C LEU A 321 -15.30 14.99 -16.25
N ALA A 322 -15.86 14.95 -17.46
CA ALA A 322 -15.10 14.76 -18.69
C ALA A 322 -14.04 15.86 -18.94
N GLU A 323 -14.29 17.11 -18.53
CA GLU A 323 -13.32 18.20 -18.65
C GLU A 323 -12.22 18.08 -17.60
N ILE A 324 -12.57 17.69 -16.37
CA ILE A 324 -11.59 17.43 -15.31
C ILE A 324 -10.69 16.25 -15.71
N SER A 325 -11.27 15.17 -16.26
CA SER A 325 -10.53 14.03 -16.79
C SER A 325 -9.61 14.41 -17.94
N LEU A 326 -10.03 15.36 -18.80
CA LEU A 326 -9.20 15.86 -19.90
C LEU A 326 -7.95 16.55 -19.37
N HIS A 327 -8.13 17.45 -18.40
CA HIS A 327 -7.01 18.10 -17.72
C HIS A 327 -6.05 17.07 -17.08
N VAL A 328 -6.58 16.03 -16.44
CA VAL A 328 -5.74 14.97 -15.85
C VAL A 328 -4.98 14.18 -16.93
N ILE A 329 -5.59 13.88 -18.07
CA ILE A 329 -4.88 13.21 -19.20
C ILE A 329 -3.76 14.08 -19.75
N GLU A 330 -3.99 15.38 -19.93
CA GLU A 330 -2.97 16.32 -20.39
C GLU A 330 -1.78 16.32 -19.43
N LYS A 331 -2.05 16.33 -18.12
CA LYS A 331 -0.99 16.17 -17.11
C LYS A 331 -0.29 14.81 -17.15
N CYS A 332 -1.00 13.72 -17.45
CA CYS A 332 -0.36 12.44 -17.70
C CYS A 332 0.59 12.47 -18.92
N GLN A 333 0.29 13.26 -19.96
CA GLN A 333 1.22 13.49 -21.09
C GLN A 333 2.45 14.25 -20.65
N ASP A 334 2.27 15.36 -19.91
CA ASP A 334 3.37 16.19 -19.40
C ASP A 334 4.33 15.38 -18.52
N LEU A 335 3.79 14.43 -17.74
CA LEU A 335 4.54 13.53 -16.87
C LEU A 335 5.20 12.35 -17.62
N GLY A 336 4.99 12.21 -18.92
CA GLY A 336 5.53 11.11 -19.74
C GLY A 336 4.88 9.75 -19.49
N LEU A 337 3.69 9.72 -18.87
CA LEU A 337 2.96 8.48 -18.61
C LEU A 337 2.32 7.90 -19.87
N ILE A 338 1.96 8.76 -20.81
CA ILE A 338 1.40 8.42 -22.12
C ILE A 338 2.20 9.09 -23.23
N ASN A 339 1.99 8.64 -24.47
CA ASN A 339 2.72 9.16 -25.62
C ASN A 339 2.53 10.69 -25.75
N PRO A 340 3.61 11.48 -25.91
CA PRO A 340 3.52 12.94 -26.03
C PRO A 340 2.76 13.41 -27.29
N HIS A 341 2.54 12.53 -28.26
CA HIS A 341 1.78 12.80 -29.47
C HIS A 341 0.38 12.18 -29.47
N ALA A 342 -0.02 11.53 -28.38
CA ALA A 342 -1.39 11.04 -28.21
C ALA A 342 -2.39 12.19 -28.27
N ASN A 343 -3.60 11.95 -28.76
CA ASN A 343 -4.69 12.93 -28.67
C ASN A 343 -5.45 12.73 -27.35
N PRO A 344 -5.39 13.67 -26.37
CA PRO A 344 -6.06 13.53 -25.08
C PRO A 344 -7.53 13.15 -25.15
N VAL A 345 -8.28 13.80 -26.05
CA VAL A 345 -9.71 13.55 -26.24
C VAL A 345 -9.95 12.16 -26.84
N GLY A 346 -9.04 11.71 -27.72
CA GLY A 346 -9.07 10.37 -28.30
C GLY A 346 -8.82 9.30 -27.25
N VAL A 347 -7.82 9.52 -26.37
CA VAL A 347 -7.49 8.63 -25.25
C VAL A 347 -8.67 8.47 -24.30
N LEU A 348 -9.31 9.57 -23.89
CA LEU A 348 -10.48 9.50 -22.99
C LEU A 348 -11.68 8.77 -23.58
N LYS A 349 -11.85 8.78 -24.89
CA LYS A 349 -12.96 8.11 -25.58
C LYS A 349 -12.75 6.61 -25.77
N GLN A 350 -11.58 6.08 -25.40
CA GLN A 350 -11.32 4.65 -25.50
C GLN A 350 -12.28 3.87 -24.59
N SER A 351 -12.98 2.90 -25.17
CA SER A 351 -13.86 2.02 -24.41
C SER A 351 -13.05 1.24 -23.40
N THR A 352 -13.45 1.31 -22.13
CA THR A 352 -12.89 0.43 -21.10
C THR A 352 -13.73 -0.84 -21.03
N PRO A 353 -13.13 -2.01 -21.24
CA PRO A 353 -13.83 -3.28 -21.07
C PRO A 353 -14.35 -3.46 -19.63
N ASP A 354 -15.45 -4.21 -19.48
CA ASP A 354 -15.91 -4.65 -18.16
C ASP A 354 -14.88 -5.60 -17.52
N LEU A 355 -14.51 -5.34 -16.26
CA LEU A 355 -13.48 -6.12 -15.55
C LEU A 355 -13.85 -7.61 -15.46
N GLN A 356 -15.12 -7.93 -15.21
CA GLN A 356 -15.57 -9.33 -15.08
C GLN A 356 -15.57 -10.04 -16.45
N ALA A 357 -15.91 -9.33 -17.52
CA ALA A 357 -15.76 -9.84 -18.88
C ALA A 357 -14.29 -10.10 -19.23
N CYS A 358 -13.38 -9.17 -18.89
CA CYS A 358 -11.94 -9.35 -19.09
C CYS A 358 -11.38 -10.53 -18.32
N ILE A 359 -11.72 -10.70 -17.04
CA ILE A 359 -11.29 -11.84 -16.22
C ILE A 359 -11.63 -13.17 -16.91
N LYS A 360 -12.87 -13.28 -17.44
CA LYS A 360 -13.29 -14.49 -18.18
C LYS A 360 -12.51 -14.67 -19.47
N GLN A 361 -12.24 -13.58 -20.19
CA GLN A 361 -11.49 -13.61 -21.44
C GLN A 361 -10.04 -14.02 -21.21
N VAL A 362 -9.34 -13.45 -20.24
CA VAL A 362 -7.91 -13.78 -20.02
C VAL A 362 -7.68 -15.21 -19.57
N GLY A 363 -8.72 -15.95 -19.18
CA GLY A 363 -8.61 -17.37 -18.78
C GLY A 363 -7.95 -18.29 -19.82
N PHE A 364 -7.98 -17.95 -21.13
CA PHE A 364 -7.26 -18.74 -22.15
C PHE A 364 -5.73 -18.60 -22.06
N LEU A 365 -5.24 -17.56 -21.39
CA LEU A 365 -3.81 -17.31 -21.17
C LEU A 365 -3.27 -18.06 -19.94
N ARG A 366 -4.11 -18.83 -19.24
CA ARG A 366 -3.69 -19.63 -18.09
C ARG A 366 -2.52 -20.52 -18.49
N GLY A 367 -1.38 -20.31 -17.85
CA GLY A 367 -0.18 -21.11 -18.05
C GLY A 367 -0.38 -22.56 -17.59
N ALA A 368 0.47 -23.45 -18.09
CA ALA A 368 0.45 -24.85 -17.66
C ALA A 368 0.70 -24.93 -16.14
N PRO A 369 -0.08 -25.73 -15.39
CA PRO A 369 0.20 -25.96 -13.99
C PRO A 369 1.61 -26.58 -13.89
N ALA A 370 2.47 -25.98 -13.08
CA ALA A 370 3.75 -26.60 -12.77
C ALA A 370 3.47 -27.95 -12.11
N ASN A 371 3.96 -29.05 -12.70
CA ASN A 371 4.00 -30.34 -12.02
C ASN A 371 4.75 -30.14 -10.70
N ASN A 372 4.01 -30.25 -9.57
CA ASN A 372 4.43 -30.24 -8.17
C ASN A 372 5.83 -29.73 -7.81
N PRO A 373 5.94 -28.79 -6.84
CA PRO A 373 7.15 -28.66 -6.03
C PRO A 373 6.88 -29.15 -4.60
N ALA A 374 6.91 -30.47 -4.41
CA ALA A 374 7.48 -30.97 -3.17
C ALA A 374 9.00 -30.74 -3.30
N HIS A 375 9.54 -29.85 -2.46
CA HIS A 375 10.95 -29.44 -2.39
C HIS A 375 11.41 -28.40 -3.43
N SER A 376 11.44 -27.13 -3.01
CA SER A 376 12.45 -26.19 -3.49
C SER A 376 13.28 -25.70 -2.29
N PRO A 377 14.56 -26.10 -2.18
CA PRO A 377 15.48 -25.63 -1.16
C PRO A 377 16.36 -24.51 -1.73
N MET A 378 16.06 -23.24 -1.42
CA MET A 378 16.94 -22.04 -1.44
C MET A 378 16.06 -20.83 -1.03
N LEU A 379 15.85 -20.49 0.25
CA LEU A 379 16.72 -19.92 1.30
C LEU A 379 17.23 -18.49 1.03
N CYS A 380 16.59 -17.55 1.73
CA CYS A 380 17.15 -16.44 2.51
C CYS A 380 17.97 -15.36 1.77
N ASN A 381 17.35 -14.24 1.36
CA ASN A 381 18.14 -13.02 1.13
C ASN A 381 17.52 -11.68 1.55
N PHE A 382 16.21 -11.55 1.83
CA PHE A 382 15.72 -10.31 2.47
C PHE A 382 15.90 -10.29 4.00
N TRP A 383 15.64 -11.42 4.68
CA TRP A 383 15.55 -11.50 6.15
C TRP A 383 16.90 -11.60 6.91
N ALA A 384 18.02 -11.33 6.25
CA ALA A 384 19.36 -11.35 6.87
C ALA A 384 19.88 -9.95 7.26
N GLY A 385 19.09 -8.89 7.13
CA GLY A 385 19.48 -7.55 7.58
C GLY A 385 20.60 -6.89 6.76
N TYR A 386 20.89 -7.37 5.55
CA TYR A 386 21.79 -6.68 4.63
C TYR A 386 20.98 -5.76 3.70
N THR A 387 20.82 -4.50 4.10
CA THR A 387 20.71 -3.45 3.09
C THR A 387 22.04 -3.46 2.34
N LYS A 388 22.02 -3.77 1.05
CA LYS A 388 23.17 -3.55 0.17
C LYS A 388 23.38 -2.02 0.03
N THR A 389 23.98 -1.40 1.03
CA THR A 389 25.01 -0.40 0.78
C THR A 389 26.30 -1.18 0.63
N VAL A 390 26.97 -1.02 -0.51
CA VAL A 390 28.26 -1.68 -0.78
C VAL A 390 29.26 -1.18 0.26
N VAL A 391 29.55 -2.00 1.26
CA VAL A 391 30.58 -1.69 2.26
C VAL A 391 31.55 -2.85 2.40
N SER A 392 32.84 -2.52 2.46
CA SER A 392 33.97 -3.43 2.25
C SER A 392 34.13 -4.50 3.35
N ASP A 393 34.78 -5.61 2.99
CA ASP A 393 34.93 -6.83 3.82
C ASP A 393 35.63 -6.63 5.18
N SER A 394 36.28 -5.50 5.41
CA SER A 394 36.88 -5.15 6.71
C SER A 394 35.83 -4.81 7.78
N GLU A 395 34.65 -4.32 7.39
CA GLU A 395 33.57 -3.95 8.33
C GLU A 395 32.66 -5.12 8.71
N LYS A 396 32.57 -6.16 7.88
CA LYS A 396 31.82 -7.40 8.17
C LYS A 396 32.34 -8.13 9.43
N LYS A 397 33.64 -8.04 9.71
CA LYS A 397 34.24 -8.60 10.93
C LYS A 397 33.91 -7.81 12.19
N ARG A 398 33.50 -6.54 12.05
CA ARG A 398 33.13 -5.67 13.19
C ARG A 398 31.69 -5.94 13.64
N HIS A 399 30.75 -6.10 12.70
CA HIS A 399 29.34 -6.36 13.01
C HIS A 399 29.03 -7.78 13.53
N GLN A 400 29.84 -8.80 13.20
CA GLN A 400 29.67 -10.12 13.82
C GLN A 400 30.01 -10.14 15.32
N ARG A 401 30.78 -9.16 15.83
CA ARG A 401 31.07 -9.02 17.26
C ARG A 401 29.99 -8.25 18.03
N GLU A 402 29.10 -7.53 17.36
CA GLU A 402 28.08 -6.69 18.04
C GLU A 402 26.75 -7.43 18.32
N ASN A 403 26.55 -8.62 17.72
CA ASN A 403 25.31 -9.39 17.83
C ASN A 403 25.45 -10.67 18.69
N SER A 404 26.38 -10.70 19.65
CA SER A 404 26.45 -11.82 20.57
C SER A 404 25.27 -11.78 21.57
N PRO A 405 24.73 -12.93 22.02
CA PRO A 405 23.69 -12.99 23.04
C PRO A 405 24.05 -12.22 24.33
N ALA A 406 25.34 -12.12 24.64
CA ALA A 406 25.85 -11.36 25.79
C ALA A 406 25.74 -9.83 25.58
N ASP A 407 25.87 -9.34 24.34
CA ASP A 407 25.78 -7.91 24.02
C ASP A 407 24.33 -7.41 23.99
N VAL A 408 23.39 -8.23 23.50
CA VAL A 408 21.94 -7.91 23.57
C VAL A 408 21.47 -7.79 25.02
N VAL A 409 21.87 -8.73 25.87
CA VAL A 409 21.59 -8.69 27.32
C VAL A 409 22.27 -7.48 27.98
N ARG A 410 23.47 -7.10 27.55
CA ARG A 410 24.19 -5.92 28.05
C ARG A 410 23.53 -4.60 27.63
N ILE A 411 23.02 -4.50 26.40
CA ILE A 411 22.30 -3.32 25.90
C ILE A 411 20.97 -3.15 26.66
N LEU A 412 20.23 -4.24 26.87
CA LEU A 412 18.99 -4.22 27.65
C LEU A 412 19.23 -3.84 29.12
N ARG A 413 20.32 -4.32 29.74
CA ARG A 413 20.73 -3.89 31.09
C ARG A 413 21.20 -2.43 31.19
N LYS A 414 21.68 -1.84 30.09
CA LYS A 414 22.07 -0.42 30.04
C LYS A 414 20.88 0.53 29.93
N LEU A 415 19.73 0.04 29.44
CA LEU A 415 18.48 0.80 29.38
C LEU A 415 17.74 0.82 30.72
N ASP A 416 18.20 0.04 31.71
CA ASP A 416 17.68 -0.02 33.08
C ASP A 416 18.55 0.83 34.03
N ILE A 417 18.55 2.15 33.83
CA ILE A 417 19.01 3.19 34.79
C ILE A 417 18.15 4.42 34.47
N GLN A 418 17.24 4.95 35.27
CA GLN A 418 17.08 5.01 36.73
C GLN A 418 15.59 5.24 37.05
N THR A 419 15.11 4.61 38.14
CA THR A 419 13.95 4.92 39.01
C THR A 419 12.86 5.88 38.55
#